data_AF-A0A7I8IHM2-F1
#
_entry.id   AF-A0A7I8IHM2-F1
#
_cell.length_a   1.000
_cell.length_b   1.000
_cell.length_c   1.000
_cell.angle_alpha   90.00
_cell.angle_beta   90.00
_cell.angle_gamma   90.00
#
_symmetry.space_group_name_H-M   'P 1'
#
loop_
_entity.id
_entity.type
_entity.pdbx_description
1 polymer ?
#
loop_
_entity_poly.entity_id
_entity_poly.type
_entity_poly.pdbx_seq_one_letter_code
_entity_poly.pdbx_strand_id
1 'polypeptide(L)'
;MDPRMWHIVAGVSGAAAVGLGSYGAHIFKPKNPSYKEVWHTASLYHLVHTAALLAAPLTKRPHLFGGLLTAGILTFSGTCYIVAYLEDRKYSSLAPVGGFAFIGAWASLLFSINFERRLYVNSSCYSTPTALFIQRRAKDRLPSLPIRATKSLVLADFQLSGLTVGLNSSSHLGTD
;
A
#
# COMPACT_ATOMS: atom_id res chain seq x y z
N MET A 1 8.99 -11.64 -7.52
CA MET A 1 9.30 -10.35 -8.18
C MET A 1 9.77 -9.42 -7.10
N ASP A 2 10.94 -8.80 -7.22
CA ASP A 2 11.38 -7.87 -6.19
C ASP A 2 10.51 -6.60 -6.21
N PRO A 3 10.10 -6.04 -5.06
CA PRO A 3 9.30 -4.82 -5.00
C PRO A 3 9.95 -3.64 -5.75
N ARG A 4 11.28 -3.65 -5.87
CA ARG A 4 12.06 -2.63 -6.58
C ARG A 4 11.79 -2.59 -8.08
N MET A 5 11.34 -3.70 -8.69
CA MET A 5 11.01 -3.78 -10.11
C MET A 5 9.85 -2.86 -10.51
N TRP A 6 8.94 -2.56 -9.58
CA TRP A 6 7.82 -1.65 -9.83
C TRP A 6 8.27 -0.22 -10.11
N HIS A 7 9.43 0.23 -9.61
CA HIS A 7 9.99 1.54 -9.98
C HIS A 7 10.38 1.60 -11.45
N ILE A 8 10.87 0.49 -12.02
CA ILE A 8 11.23 0.42 -13.46
C ILE A 8 9.94 0.52 -14.28
N VAL A 9 8.91 -0.24 -13.91
CA VAL A 9 7.60 -0.19 -14.58
C VAL A 9 6.99 1.20 -14.49
N ALA A 10 7.03 1.82 -13.30
CA ALA A 10 6.54 3.19 -13.10
C ALA A 10 7.37 4.22 -13.90
N GLY A 11 8.69 4.05 -13.99
CA GLY A 11 9.56 4.91 -14.78
C GLY A 11 9.23 4.86 -16.28
N VAL A 12 9.11 3.65 -16.83
CA VAL A 12 8.72 3.45 -18.24
C VAL A 12 7.32 3.99 -18.51
N SER A 13 6.36 3.67 -17.64
CA SER A 13 4.99 4.18 -17.76
C SER A 13 4.95 5.71 -17.64
N GLY A 14 5.81 6.31 -16.82
CA GLY A 14 5.86 7.74 -16.59
C GLY A 14 6.41 8.49 -17.80
N ALA A 15 7.49 7.97 -18.38
CA ALA A 15 8.03 8.49 -19.64
C ALA A 15 6.97 8.41 -20.76
N ALA A 16 6.24 7.29 -20.87
CA ALA A 16 5.16 7.14 -21.83
C ALA A 16 4.00 8.12 -21.57
N ALA A 17 3.57 8.28 -20.32
CA ALA A 17 2.47 9.19 -19.95
C ALA A 17 2.79 10.65 -20.29
N VAL A 18 4.02 11.11 -20.01
CA VAL A 18 4.46 12.47 -20.35
C VAL A 18 4.61 12.64 -21.87
N GLY A 19 5.14 11.64 -22.57
CA GLY A 19 5.24 11.66 -24.04
C GLY A 19 3.88 11.73 -24.71
N LEU A 20 2.94 10.88 -24.31
CA LEU A 20 1.58 10.87 -24.85
C LEU A 20 0.78 12.11 -24.44
N GLY A 21 1.01 12.64 -23.23
CA GLY A 21 0.39 13.88 -22.76
C GLY A 21 0.83 15.10 -23.57
N SER A 22 2.15 15.26 -23.80
CA SER A 22 2.70 16.34 -24.63
C SER A 22 2.26 16.22 -26.10
N TYR A 23 2.23 15.01 -26.65
CA TYR A 23 1.67 14.76 -27.99
C TYR A 23 0.20 15.20 -28.07
N GLY A 24 -0.61 14.86 -27.07
CA GLY A 24 -2.02 15.26 -26.97
C GLY A 24 -2.24 16.77 -26.92
N ALA A 25 -1.37 17.48 -26.21
CA ALA A 25 -1.49 18.92 -26.01
C ALA A 25 -1.08 19.73 -27.26
N HIS A 26 0.00 19.32 -27.93
CA HIS A 26 0.64 20.12 -28.97
C HIS A 26 0.40 19.62 -30.40
N ILE A 27 0.39 18.31 -30.60
CA ILE A 27 0.44 17.69 -31.94
C ILE A 27 -0.93 17.13 -32.33
N PHE A 28 -1.64 16.52 -31.38
CA PHE A 28 -2.90 15.83 -31.65
C PHE A 28 -4.03 16.81 -32.00
N LYS A 29 -4.51 16.72 -33.25
CA LYS A 29 -5.59 17.53 -33.81
C LYS A 29 -6.61 16.63 -34.50
N PRO A 30 -7.56 16.04 -33.75
CA PRO A 30 -8.59 15.18 -34.32
C PRO A 30 -9.59 15.99 -35.17
N LYS A 31 -10.26 15.32 -36.12
CA LYS A 31 -11.31 15.93 -36.94
C LYS A 31 -12.49 16.34 -36.08
N ASN A 32 -12.88 15.49 -35.12
CA ASN A 32 -13.88 15.83 -34.13
C ASN A 32 -13.20 16.25 -32.80
N PRO A 33 -13.43 17.49 -32.32
CA PRO A 33 -12.78 18.00 -31.11
C PRO A 33 -13.12 17.22 -29.84
N SER A 34 -14.23 16.48 -29.80
CA SER A 34 -14.59 15.63 -28.65
C SER A 34 -13.54 14.54 -28.36
N TYR A 35 -12.81 14.06 -29.37
CA TYR A 35 -11.73 13.08 -29.18
C TYR A 35 -10.47 13.69 -28.55
N LYS A 36 -10.32 15.02 -28.60
CA LYS A 36 -9.26 15.71 -27.88
C LYS A 36 -9.46 15.59 -26.37
N GLU A 37 -10.71 15.67 -25.90
CA GLU A 37 -11.03 15.44 -24.49
C GLU A 37 -10.84 13.98 -24.08
N VAL A 38 -11.14 13.02 -24.97
CA VAL A 38 -10.87 11.60 -24.72
C VAL A 38 -9.37 11.36 -24.56
N TRP A 39 -8.53 11.94 -25.43
CA TRP A 39 -7.07 11.87 -25.31
C TRP A 39 -6.56 12.50 -24.01
N HIS A 40 -7.10 13.66 -23.65
CA HIS A 40 -6.75 14.34 -22.41
C HIS A 40 -7.11 13.49 -21.18
N THR A 41 -8.29 12.88 -21.18
CA THR A 41 -8.73 11.95 -20.12
C THR A 41 -7.82 10.73 -20.04
N ALA A 42 -7.47 10.12 -21.17
CA ALA A 42 -6.54 8.99 -21.23
C ALA A 42 -5.20 9.33 -20.58
N SER A 43 -4.65 10.51 -20.91
CA SER A 43 -3.37 11.01 -20.42
C SER A 43 -3.39 11.35 -18.94
N LEU A 44 -4.46 11.99 -18.47
CA LEU A 44 -4.66 12.29 -17.06
C LEU A 44 -4.67 10.99 -16.24
N TYR A 45 -5.48 10.02 -16.64
CA TYR A 45 -5.58 8.73 -15.94
C TYR A 45 -4.26 7.95 -16.00
N HIS A 46 -3.56 7.96 -17.13
CA HIS A 46 -2.26 7.30 -17.28
C HIS A 46 -1.23 7.90 -16.30
N LEU A 47 -1.12 9.23 -16.26
CA LEU A 47 -0.17 9.92 -15.40
C LEU A 47 -0.50 9.73 -13.91
N VAL A 48 -1.76 9.92 -13.50
CA VAL A 48 -2.20 9.80 -12.09
C VAL A 48 -1.94 8.38 -11.57
N HIS A 49 -2.32 7.36 -12.33
CA HIS A 49 -2.12 5.97 -11.89
C HIS A 49 -0.66 5.53 -11.98
N THR A 50 0.14 6.14 -12.87
CA THR A 50 1.59 5.94 -12.86
C THR A 50 2.24 6.56 -11.62
N ALA A 51 1.82 7.75 -11.22
CA ALA A 51 2.29 8.36 -9.98
C ALA A 51 1.91 7.50 -8.77
N ALA A 52 0.69 6.94 -8.75
CA ALA A 52 0.29 5.96 -7.74
C ALA A 52 1.16 4.68 -7.78
N LEU A 53 1.56 4.23 -8.97
CA LEU A 53 2.41 3.04 -9.15
C LEU A 53 3.78 3.19 -8.49
N LEU A 54 4.33 4.42 -8.39
CA LEU A 54 5.57 4.69 -7.64
C LEU A 54 5.43 4.33 -6.15
N ALA A 55 4.23 4.44 -5.58
CA ALA A 55 3.98 4.06 -4.19
C ALA A 55 3.84 2.54 -4.00
N ALA A 56 3.76 1.74 -5.07
CA ALA A 56 3.54 0.30 -4.98
C ALA A 56 4.55 -0.45 -4.09
N PRO A 57 5.87 -0.19 -4.15
CA PRO A 57 6.85 -0.88 -3.31
C PRO A 57 6.70 -0.62 -1.81
N LEU A 58 6.02 0.47 -1.43
CA LEU A 58 5.77 0.84 -0.04
C LEU A 58 4.55 0.10 0.55
N THR A 59 3.77 -0.57 -0.30
CA THR A 59 2.58 -1.31 0.12
C THR A 59 2.94 -2.73 0.57
N LYS A 60 2.11 -3.34 1.42
CA LYS A 60 2.34 -4.75 1.86
C LYS A 60 2.21 -5.76 0.74
N ARG A 61 1.37 -5.47 -0.25
CA ARG A 61 1.09 -6.35 -1.39
C ARG A 61 1.43 -5.63 -2.70
N PRO A 62 2.72 -5.35 -2.95
CA PRO A 62 3.16 -4.54 -4.08
C PRO A 62 2.75 -5.16 -5.41
N HIS A 63 2.70 -6.49 -5.51
CA HIS A 63 2.32 -7.17 -6.75
C HIS A 63 0.84 -7.05 -7.11
N LEU A 64 -0.04 -7.09 -6.11
CA LEU A 64 -1.47 -6.91 -6.36
C LEU A 64 -1.75 -5.46 -6.74
N PHE A 65 -1.30 -4.52 -5.91
CA PHE A 65 -1.54 -3.10 -6.16
C PHE A 65 -0.91 -2.63 -7.48
N GLY A 66 0.38 -2.92 -7.68
CA GLY A 66 1.09 -2.53 -8.89
C GLY A 66 0.58 -3.26 -10.14
N GLY A 67 0.21 -4.54 -10.01
CA GLY A 67 -0.35 -5.33 -11.11
C GLY A 67 -1.69 -4.78 -11.58
N LEU A 68 -2.61 -4.51 -10.65
CA LEU A 68 -3.93 -3.97 -10.99
C LEU A 68 -3.83 -2.54 -11.56
N LEU A 69 -2.95 -1.68 -11.03
CA LEU A 69 -2.70 -0.36 -11.60
C LEU A 69 -2.15 -0.46 -13.03
N THR A 70 -1.15 -1.31 -13.26
CA THR A 70 -0.55 -1.48 -14.59
C THR A 70 -1.56 -2.03 -15.59
N ALA A 71 -2.33 -3.05 -15.19
CA ALA A 71 -3.40 -3.61 -16.01
C ALA A 71 -4.46 -2.55 -16.33
N GLY A 72 -4.86 -1.74 -15.35
CA GLY A 72 -5.79 -0.63 -15.53
C GLY A 72 -5.25 0.44 -16.49
N ILE A 73 -3.98 0.84 -16.39
CA ILE A 73 -3.35 1.79 -17.31
C ILE A 73 -3.41 1.26 -18.76
N LEU A 74 -3.00 0.01 -18.97
CA LEU A 74 -2.96 -0.57 -20.31
C LEU A 74 -4.36 -0.72 -20.91
N THR A 75 -5.33 -1.18 -20.13
CA THR A 75 -6.69 -1.46 -20.65
C THR A 75 -7.59 -0.23 -20.67
N PHE A 76 -7.55 0.66 -19.68
CA PHE A 76 -8.34 1.89 -19.67
C PHE A 76 -7.69 2.97 -20.54
N SER A 77 -6.50 3.45 -20.16
CA SER A 77 -5.83 4.55 -20.88
C SER A 77 -5.44 4.13 -22.29
N GLY A 78 -4.92 2.90 -22.48
CA GLY A 78 -4.60 2.38 -23.81
C GLY A 78 -5.81 2.34 -24.75
N THR A 79 -6.98 1.88 -24.26
CA THR A 79 -8.21 1.88 -25.05
C THR A 79 -8.67 3.30 -25.38
N CYS A 80 -8.62 4.23 -24.42
CA CYS A 80 -8.99 5.62 -24.66
C CYS A 80 -8.06 6.30 -25.67
N TYR A 81 -6.76 5.98 -25.68
CA TYR A 81 -5.84 6.44 -26.71
C TYR A 81 -6.19 5.90 -28.10
N ILE A 82 -6.53 4.60 -28.20
CA ILE A 82 -6.97 3.99 -29.47
C ILE A 82 -8.27 4.64 -29.97
N VAL A 83 -9.26 4.81 -29.09
CA VAL A 83 -10.54 5.46 -29.42
C VAL A 83 -10.33 6.90 -29.88
N ALA A 84 -9.44 7.65 -29.21
CA ALA A 84 -9.13 9.01 -29.62
C ALA A 84 -8.40 9.04 -30.97
N TYR A 85 -7.43 8.15 -31.19
CA TYR A 85 -6.65 8.10 -32.42
C TYR A 85 -7.47 7.65 -33.65
N LEU A 86 -8.32 6.64 -33.49
CA LEU A 86 -9.19 6.13 -34.56
C LEU A 86 -10.47 6.96 -34.73
N GLU A 87 -10.77 7.84 -33.78
CA GLU A 87 -12.02 8.61 -33.73
C GLU A 87 -13.28 7.72 -33.80
N ASP A 88 -13.20 6.51 -33.22
CA ASP A 88 -14.27 5.51 -33.19
C ASP A 88 -14.46 4.93 -31.78
N ARG A 89 -15.67 5.09 -31.23
CA ARG A 89 -16.04 4.62 -29.89
C ARG A 89 -16.32 3.12 -29.79
N LYS A 90 -16.41 2.39 -30.90
CA LYS A 90 -16.61 0.93 -30.88
C LYS A 90 -15.52 0.19 -30.11
N TYR A 91 -14.30 0.73 -30.11
CA TYR A 91 -13.18 0.15 -29.38
C TYR A 91 -13.25 0.37 -27.86
N SER A 92 -14.22 1.14 -27.36
CA SER A 92 -14.34 1.48 -25.93
C SER A 92 -14.77 0.32 -25.03
N SER A 93 -15.06 -0.87 -25.57
CA SER A 93 -15.56 -2.02 -24.78
C SER A 93 -14.59 -2.51 -23.71
N LEU A 94 -13.29 -2.23 -23.84
CA LEU A 94 -12.26 -2.62 -22.87
C LEU A 94 -12.08 -1.60 -21.73
N ALA A 95 -12.53 -0.36 -21.91
CA ALA A 95 -12.38 0.68 -20.90
C ALA A 95 -13.07 0.34 -19.56
N PRO A 96 -14.29 -0.21 -19.50
CA PRO A 96 -14.93 -0.57 -18.23
C PRO A 96 -14.10 -1.58 -17.43
N VAL A 97 -13.48 -2.56 -18.10
CA VAL A 97 -12.63 -3.58 -17.47
C VAL A 97 -11.42 -2.93 -16.79
N GLY A 98 -10.78 -1.98 -17.46
CA GLY A 98 -9.67 -1.22 -16.87
C GLY A 98 -10.10 -0.34 -15.69
N GLY A 99 -11.31 0.24 -15.75
CA GLY A 99 -11.91 0.97 -14.63
C GLY A 99 -12.10 0.09 -13.39
N PHE A 100 -12.61 -1.13 -13.55
CA PHE A 100 -12.72 -2.09 -12.45
C PHE A 100 -11.35 -2.50 -11.90
N ALA A 101 -10.33 -2.63 -12.75
CA ALA A 101 -8.95 -2.89 -12.30
C ALA A 101 -8.42 -1.75 -11.42
N PHE A 102 -8.66 -0.48 -11.78
CA PHE A 102 -8.30 0.65 -10.93
C PHE A 102 -9.04 0.63 -9.58
N ILE A 103 -10.35 0.41 -9.58
CA ILE A 103 -11.13 0.30 -8.34
C ILE A 103 -10.56 -0.82 -7.45
N GLY A 104 -10.27 -1.99 -8.02
CA GLY A 104 -9.65 -3.11 -7.31
C GLY A 104 -8.27 -2.76 -6.74
N ALA A 105 -7.45 -1.99 -7.47
CA ALA A 105 -6.15 -1.54 -6.99
C ALA A 105 -6.31 -0.67 -5.73
N TRP A 106 -7.15 0.36 -5.78
CA TRP A 106 -7.39 1.24 -4.63
C TRP A 106 -8.04 0.50 -3.45
N ALA A 107 -9.01 -0.38 -3.72
CA ALA A 107 -9.63 -1.23 -2.70
C ALA A 107 -8.60 -2.14 -2.00
N SER A 108 -7.62 -2.66 -2.74
CA SER A 108 -6.58 -3.52 -2.15
C SER A 108 -5.76 -2.82 -1.06
N LEU A 109 -5.59 -1.50 -1.15
CA LEU A 109 -4.94 -0.70 -0.11
C LEU A 109 -5.78 -0.67 1.18
N LEU A 110 -7.10 -0.47 1.07
CA LEU A 110 -8.02 -0.46 2.22
C LEU A 110 -7.97 -1.78 2.99
N PHE A 111 -8.01 -2.91 2.29
CA PHE A 111 -7.94 -4.23 2.93
C PHE A 111 -6.57 -4.55 3.52
N SER A 112 -5.49 -4.01 2.94
CA SER A 112 -4.13 -4.20 3.43
C SER A 112 -3.87 -3.51 4.78
N ILE A 113 -4.47 -2.35 5.01
CA ILE A 113 -4.30 -1.56 6.24
C ILE A 113 -4.97 -2.25 7.45
N ASN A 114 -6.15 -2.85 7.26
CA ASN A 114 -6.96 -3.41 8.35
C ASN A 114 -6.36 -4.66 9.03
N PHE A 115 -5.42 -5.36 8.40
CA PHE A 115 -4.84 -6.60 8.96
C PHE A 115 -3.85 -6.36 10.12
N GLU A 116 -3.23 -5.18 10.19
CA GLU A 116 -2.16 -4.91 11.18
C GLU A 116 -2.65 -4.40 12.53
N ARG A 117 -3.84 -3.80 12.58
CA ARG A 117 -4.42 -3.34 13.84
C ARG A 117 -4.64 -4.51 14.82
N ARG A 118 -4.68 -5.75 14.33
CA ARG A 118 -4.80 -6.97 15.14
C ARG A 118 -3.46 -7.53 15.65
N LEU A 119 -2.33 -7.14 15.07
CA LEU A 119 -1.00 -7.68 15.43
C LEU A 119 -0.10 -6.64 16.14
N TYR A 120 -0.34 -5.34 15.95
CA TYR A 120 0.44 -4.30 16.62
C TYR A 120 0.13 -4.17 18.12
N VAL A 121 -1.13 -4.40 18.54
CA VAL A 121 -1.51 -4.45 19.97
C VAL A 121 -0.81 -5.59 20.73
N ASN A 122 -0.40 -6.67 20.06
CA ASN A 122 0.30 -7.78 20.70
C ASN A 122 1.83 -7.64 20.67
N SER A 123 2.40 -6.68 19.93
CA SER A 123 3.85 -6.57 19.70
C SER A 123 4.49 -5.35 20.38
N SER A 124 3.73 -4.26 20.57
CA SER A 124 4.25 -3.04 21.20
C SER A 124 4.63 -3.19 22.68
N CYS A 125 4.18 -4.24 23.37
CA CYS A 125 4.62 -4.52 24.74
C CYS A 125 6.11 -4.92 24.82
N TYR A 126 6.74 -5.34 23.71
CA TYR A 126 8.11 -5.87 23.72
C TYR A 126 9.19 -4.88 23.26
N SER A 127 8.80 -3.68 22.81
CA SER A 127 9.74 -2.69 22.26
C SER A 127 9.91 -1.45 23.14
N THR A 128 9.34 -1.45 24.35
CA THR A 128 9.66 -0.44 25.35
C THR A 128 11.11 -0.62 25.82
N PRO A 129 11.84 0.47 26.13
CA PRO A 129 13.19 0.39 26.66
C PRO A 129 13.28 -0.56 27.86
N THR A 130 12.25 -0.58 28.71
CA THR A 130 12.11 -1.46 29.87
C THR A 130 12.10 -2.95 29.50
N ALA A 131 11.33 -3.38 28.48
CA ALA A 131 11.30 -4.78 28.06
C ALA A 131 12.67 -5.26 27.53
N LEU A 132 13.37 -4.40 26.80
CA LEU A 132 14.73 -4.65 26.31
C LEU A 132 15.76 -4.74 27.45
N PHE A 133 15.65 -3.88 28.46
CA PHE A 133 16.50 -3.94 29.66
C PHE A 133 16.29 -5.23 30.45
N ILE A 134 15.04 -5.65 30.65
CA ILE A 134 14.71 -6.91 31.34
C ILE A 134 15.24 -8.10 30.55
N GLN A 135 15.08 -8.11 29.22
CA GLN A 135 15.57 -9.19 28.37
C GLN A 135 17.11 -9.29 28.38
N ARG A 136 17.82 -8.16 28.34
CA ARG A 136 19.28 -8.14 28.47
C ARG A 136 19.72 -8.64 29.85
N ARG A 137 19.08 -8.15 30.92
CA ARG A 137 19.41 -8.55 32.30
C ARG A 137 19.14 -10.03 32.57
N ALA A 138 18.06 -10.58 32.02
CA ALA A 138 17.75 -12.00 32.11
C ALA A 138 18.79 -12.87 31.38
N LYS A 139 19.28 -12.40 30.23
CA LYS A 139 20.35 -13.07 29.46
C LYS A 139 21.70 -13.02 30.18
N ASP A 140 22.04 -11.90 30.81
CA ASP A 140 23.28 -11.75 31.58
C ASP A 140 23.29 -12.62 32.84
N ARG A 141 22.12 -12.86 33.44
CA ARG A 141 21.99 -13.66 34.67
C ARG A 141 21.99 -15.18 34.41
N LEU A 142 21.58 -15.64 33.23
CA LEU A 142 21.46 -17.06 32.87
C LEU A 142 21.93 -17.32 31.43
N PRO A 143 23.26 -17.38 31.20
CA PRO A 143 23.84 -17.47 29.85
C PRO A 143 23.59 -18.81 29.14
N SER A 144 23.17 -19.86 29.86
CA SER A 144 22.92 -21.20 29.32
C SER A 144 21.50 -21.41 28.78
N LEU A 145 20.59 -20.44 28.94
CA LEU A 145 19.21 -20.61 28.51
C LEU A 145 19.02 -20.31 27.01
N PRO A 146 18.30 -21.17 26.26
CA PRO A 146 17.96 -20.88 24.87
C PRO A 146 17.06 -19.65 24.81
N ILE A 147 17.20 -18.84 23.75
CA ILE A 147 16.50 -17.56 23.53
C ILE A 147 14.97 -17.69 23.71
N ARG A 148 14.41 -18.87 23.45
CA ARG A 148 12.99 -19.19 23.62
C ARG A 148 12.56 -19.19 25.10
N ALA A 149 13.40 -19.67 26.01
CA ALA A 149 13.13 -19.73 27.44
C ALA A 149 13.28 -18.34 28.12
N THR A 150 14.15 -17.49 27.59
CA THR A 150 14.28 -16.10 28.07
C THR A 150 13.02 -15.29 27.78
N LYS A 151 12.38 -15.51 26.62
CA LYS A 151 11.12 -14.85 26.26
C LYS A 151 9.95 -15.29 27.16
N SER A 152 9.87 -16.56 27.56
CA SER A 152 8.84 -17.04 28.48
C SER A 152 9.00 -16.51 29.90
N LEU A 153 10.24 -16.30 30.37
CA LEU A 153 10.50 -15.67 31.67
C LEU A 153 10.07 -14.19 31.69
N VAL A 154 10.38 -13.44 30.62
CA VAL A 154 9.94 -12.04 30.48
C VAL A 154 8.41 -11.94 30.45
N LEU A 155 7.74 -12.89 29.79
CA LEU A 155 6.28 -13.01 29.79
C LEU A 155 5.71 -13.21 31.20
N ALA A 156 6.31 -14.10 32.00
CA ALA A 156 5.86 -14.36 33.37
C ALA A 156 6.04 -13.11 34.26
N ASP A 157 7.18 -12.42 34.14
CA ASP A 157 7.49 -11.22 34.93
C ASP A 157 6.59 -10.04 34.58
N PHE A 158 6.27 -9.86 33.29
CA PHE A 158 5.37 -8.80 32.85
C PHE A 158 3.92 -9.06 33.28
N GLN A 159 3.48 -10.32 33.28
CA GLN A 159 2.13 -10.70 33.71
C GLN A 159 1.97 -10.55 35.24
N LEU A 160 3.01 -10.88 36.01
CA LEU A 160 3.07 -10.60 37.45
C LEU A 160 3.09 -9.10 37.75
N SER A 161 3.84 -8.31 36.97
CA SER A 161 3.90 -6.85 37.13
C SER A 161 2.57 -6.17 36.77
N GLY A 162 1.88 -6.66 35.74
CA GLY A 162 0.53 -6.21 35.37
C GLY A 162 -0.53 -6.56 36.42
N LEU A 163 -0.40 -7.71 37.09
CA LEU A 163 -1.24 -8.10 38.23
C LEU A 163 -1.03 -7.20 39.45
N THR A 164 0.21 -6.76 39.74
CA THR A 164 0.48 -5.83 40.84
C THR A 164 -0.07 -4.42 40.60
N VAL A 165 -0.17 -3.96 39.35
CA VAL A 165 -0.80 -2.65 39.03
C VAL A 165 -2.34 -2.76 39.11
N GLY A 166 -2.91 -3.90 38.73
CA GLY A 166 -4.35 -4.17 38.84
C GLY A 166 -4.87 -4.28 40.29
N LEU A 167 -4.02 -4.62 41.25
CA LEU A 167 -4.41 -4.72 42.67
C LEU A 167 -4.31 -3.39 43.44
N ASN A 168 -3.58 -2.39 42.92
CA ASN A 168 -3.42 -1.10 43.62
C ASN A 168 -4.44 -0.03 43.19
N SER A 169 -5.28 -0.31 42.18
CA SER A 169 -6.34 0.61 41.73
C SER A 169 -7.71 0.34 42.38
N SER A 170 -7.81 -0.67 43.25
CA SER A 170 -9.07 -1.10 43.87
C SER A 170 -9.29 -0.55 45.28
N SER A 171 -8.36 0.22 45.86
CA SER A 171 -8.41 0.68 47.25
C SER A 171 -8.75 2.17 47.45
N HIS A 172 -9.21 2.87 46.41
CA HIS A 172 -9.61 4.29 46.50
C HIS A 172 -11.01 4.57 45.95
N LEU A 173 -12.01 3.76 46.32
CA LEU A 173 -13.44 4.09 46.18
C LEU A 173 -14.19 3.58 47.41
N GLY A 174 -14.22 4.39 48.46
CA GLY A 174 -15.00 4.17 49.68
C GLY A 174 -14.61 5.18 50.77
N THR A 175 -15.58 5.99 51.21
CA THR A 175 -15.51 7.13 52.15
C THR A 175 -14.83 8.36 51.53
N ASP A 176 -15.57 9.38 51.06
CA ASP A 176 -16.49 10.23 51.82
C ASP A 176 -17.65 10.78 50.96
#